data_AF-A0A1E4T048-F1
#
_entry.id   AF-A0A1E4T048-F1
#
_cell.length_a   1.000
_cell.length_b   1.000
_cell.length_c   1.000
_cell.angle_alpha   90.00
_cell.angle_beta   90.00
_cell.angle_gamma   90.00
#
_symmetry.space_group_name_H-M   'P 1'
#
loop_
_entity.id
_entity.type
_entity.pdbx_description
1 polymer ?
#
loop_
_entity_poly.entity_id
_entity_poly.type
_entity_poly.pdbx_seq_one_letter_code
_entity_poly.pdbx_strand_id
1 'polypeptide(L)' 'MSSQAVFQSVKHYPYLISKFADPFFGIVIGVASYYAYERRVGRDEGHSLNELVLKKLNRLGYL' A
#
# COMPACT_ATOMS: atom_id res chain seq x y z
N MET A 1 54.44 -6.48 2.05
CA MET A 1 53.61 -5.41 2.65
C MET A 1 52.87 -4.68 1.54
N SER A 2 51.57 -4.95 1.36
CA SER A 2 50.58 -4.03 0.72
C SER A 2 49.27 -4.78 0.43
N SER A 3 48.63 -5.31 1.47
CA SER A 3 47.41 -6.11 1.35
C SER A 3 46.13 -5.32 1.67
N GLN A 4 45.99 -4.06 1.22
CA GLN A 4 44.87 -3.19 1.63
C GLN A 4 44.40 -2.14 0.62
N ALA A 5 44.06 -2.51 -0.62
CA ALA A 5 43.45 -1.52 -1.52
C ALA A 5 42.41 -2.06 -2.52
N VAL A 6 41.60 -3.04 -2.13
CA VAL A 6 40.32 -3.31 -2.82
C VAL A 6 39.19 -3.05 -1.83
N PHE A 7 39.15 -1.83 -1.28
CA PHE A 7 37.95 -1.31 -0.64
C PHE A 7 36.93 -1.10 -1.74
N GLN A 8 36.18 -2.17 -2.04
CA GLN A 8 34.93 -2.10 -2.80
C GLN A 8 34.12 -0.92 -2.24
N SER A 9 33.93 0.13 -3.05
CA SER A 9 33.00 1.20 -2.72
C SER A 9 31.62 0.58 -2.58
N VAL A 10 31.25 0.28 -1.33
CA VAL A 10 29.88 -0.07 -0.96
C VAL A 10 29.03 1.09 -1.47
N LYS A 11 28.30 0.87 -2.58
CA LYS A 11 27.33 1.84 -3.07
C LYS A 11 26.32 2.04 -1.95
N HIS A 12 26.48 3.13 -1.21
CA HIS A 12 25.45 3.59 -0.30
C HIS A 12 24.26 3.95 -1.19
N TYR A 13 23.16 3.20 -1.07
CA TYR A 13 21.88 3.53 -1.70
C TYR A 13 21.04 4.28 -0.67
N PRO A 14 21.23 5.61 -0.52
CA PRO A 14 20.63 6.40 0.54
C PRO A 14 19.08 6.42 0.48
N TYR A 15 18.50 6.06 -0.65
CA TYR A 15 17.06 6.14 -0.88
C TYR A 15 16.57 4.87 -1.57
N LEU A 16 16.39 3.80 -0.79
CA LEU A 16 15.37 2.82 -1.15
C LEU A 16 14.01 3.52 -0.98
N ILE A 17 13.59 4.27 -1.99
CA ILE A 17 12.20 4.76 -2.12
C ILE A 17 11.22 3.59 -1.89
N SER A 18 11.64 2.37 -2.25
CA SER A 18 11.07 1.07 -1.89
C SER A 18 10.63 0.94 -0.44
N LYS A 19 11.40 1.43 0.55
CA LYS A 19 11.12 1.18 1.97
C LYS A 19 9.72 1.66 2.39
N PHE A 20 9.25 2.76 1.80
CA PHE A 20 7.90 3.27 2.01
C PHE A 20 6.96 3.00 0.83
N ALA A 21 7.51 2.83 -0.38
CA ALA A 21 6.72 2.48 -1.54
C ALA A 21 6.15 1.05 -1.45
N ASP A 22 6.92 0.07 -0.96
CA ASP A 22 6.48 -1.34 -0.90
C ASP A 22 5.24 -1.52 0.00
N PRO A 23 5.20 -0.96 1.24
CA PRO A 23 3.97 -0.98 2.05
C PRO A 23 2.82 -0.23 1.40
N PHE A 24 3.08 0.92 0.76
CA PHE A 24 2.06 1.71 0.09
C PHE A 24 1.42 0.92 -1.07
N PHE A 25 2.23 0.32 -1.93
CA PHE A 25 1.76 -0.52 -3.01
C PHE A 25 1.01 -1.75 -2.49
N GLY A 26 1.47 -2.38 -1.40
CA GLY A 26 0.75 -3.48 -0.77
C GLY A 26 -0.66 -3.09 -0.32
N ILE A 27 -0.81 -1.93 0.32
CA ILE A 27 -2.11 -1.40 0.74
C ILE A 27 -2.98 -1.10 -0.49
N VAL A 28 -2.44 -0.40 -1.49
CA VAL A 28 -3.18 -0.03 -2.71
C VAL A 28 -3.64 -1.27 -3.47
N ILE A 29 -2.78 -2.27 -3.65
CA ILE A 29 -3.11 -3.52 -4.34
C ILE A 29 -4.15 -4.31 -3.56
N GLY A 30 -4.04 -4.38 -2.22
CA GLY A 30 -5.04 -5.04 -1.38
C GLY A 30 -6.42 -4.40 -1.51
N VAL A 31 -6.48 -3.06 -1.44
CA VAL A 31 -7.72 -2.30 -1.63
C VAL A 31 -8.28 -2.51 -3.04
N ALA A 32 -7.45 -2.37 -4.08
CA ALA A 32 -7.87 -2.57 -5.47
C ALA A 32 -8.39 -3.99 -5.74
N SER A 33 -7.75 -5.00 -5.15
CA SER A 33 -8.16 -6.40 -5.26
C SER A 33 -9.53 -6.64 -4.61
N TYR A 34 -9.78 -5.99 -3.47
CA TYR A 34 -11.08 -6.05 -2.81
C TYR A 34 -12.19 -5.43 -3.67
N TYR A 35 -11.94 -4.26 -4.27
CA TYR A 35 -12.87 -3.65 -5.23
C TYR A 35 -13.10 -4.53 -6.45
N ALA A 36 -12.05 -5.14 -6.99
CA ALA A 36 -12.16 -6.05 -8.13
C ALA A 36 -13.00 -7.29 -7.78
N TYR A 37 -12.86 -7.82 -6.56
CA TYR A 37 -13.68 -8.91 -6.05
C TYR A 37 -15.16 -8.50 -5.94
N GLU A 38 -15.47 -7.37 -5.33
CA GLU A 38 -16.86 -6.88 -5.20
C GLU A 38 -17.54 -6.72 -6.57
N ARG A 39 -16.81 -6.20 -7.57
CA ARG A 39 -17.31 -6.05 -8.94
C ARG A 39 -17.60 -7.38 -9.64
N ARG A 40 -16.88 -8.45 -9.29
CA ARG A 40 -17.05 -9.78 -9.91
C ARG A 40 -18.15 -10.60 -9.26
N VAL A 41 -18.30 -10.48 -7.94
CA VAL A 41 -19.27 -11.27 -7.17
C VAL A 41 -20.67 -10.66 -7.23
N GLY A 42 -20.82 -9.40 -7.66
CA GLY A 42 -22.12 -8.77 -7.83
C GLY A 42 -22.81 -8.56 -6.48
N ARG A 43 -22.14 -7.81 -5.60
CA ARG A 43 -22.65 -7.56 -4.24
C ARG A 43 -23.86 -6.62 -4.29
N ASP A 44 -24.88 -6.92 -3.49
CA ASP A 44 -26.11 -6.13 -3.41
C ASP A 44 -25.82 -4.65 -3.07
N GLU A 45 -26.61 -3.76 -3.66
CA GLU A 45 -26.57 -2.32 -3.41
C GLU A 45 -26.78 -2.02 -1.92
N GLY A 46 -26.08 -1.02 -1.37
CA GLY A 46 -26.16 -0.67 0.05
C GLY A 46 -25.18 -1.42 0.97
N HIS A 47 -24.50 -2.45 0.46
CA HIS A 47 -23.53 -3.19 1.25
C HIS A 47 -22.08 -2.85 0.93
N SER A 48 -21.79 -2.08 -0.13
CA SER A 48 -20.44 -1.85 -0.65
C SER A 48 -19.46 -1.28 0.39
N LEU A 49 -18.16 -1.54 0.23
CA LEU A 49 -17.16 -1.06 1.19
C LEU A 49 -17.21 0.46 1.33
N ASN A 50 -17.41 1.16 0.20
CA ASN A 50 -17.55 2.62 0.17
C ASN A 50 -18.73 3.09 1.02
N GLU A 51 -19.90 2.46 0.92
CA GLU A 51 -21.07 2.82 1.71
C GLU A 51 -20.84 2.55 3.20
N LEU A 52 -20.19 1.44 3.55
CA LEU A 52 -19.85 1.13 4.94
C LEU A 52 -18.84 2.13 5.53
N VAL A 53 -17.85 2.52 4.74
CA VAL A 53 -16.85 3.53 5.13
C VAL A 53 -17.52 4.89 5.28
N LEU A 54 -18.36 5.31 4.31
CA LEU A 54 -19.11 6.56 4.40
C LEU A 54 -20.02 6.58 5.63
N LYS A 55 -20.75 5.49 5.88
CA LYS A 55 -21.61 5.34 7.06
C LYS A 55 -20.82 5.43 8.35
N LYS A 56 -19.60 4.87 8.39
CA LYS A 56 -18.70 4.96 9.54
C LYS A 56 -18.16 6.38 9.73
N LEU A 57 -17.81 7.08 8.66
CA LEU A 57 -17.31 8.47 8.71
C LEU A 57 -18.40 9.46 9.13
N ASN A 58 -19.61 9.33 8.59
CA ASN A 58 -20.79 10.08 9.03
C ASN A 58 -21.07 9.81 10.52
N ARG A 59 -20.96 8.56 10.97
CA ARG A 59 -21.15 8.22 12.40
C ARG A 59 -20.10 8.88 13.30
N LEU A 60 -18.88 9.08 12.81
CA LEU A 60 -17.80 9.73 13.54
C LEU A 60 -17.85 11.26 13.44
N GLY A 61 -18.77 11.83 12.65
CA GLY A 61 -18.95 13.28 12.50
C GLY A 61 -17.84 13.97 11.71
N TYR A 62 -17.09 13.22 10.88
CA TYR A 62 -16.08 13.79 9.98
C TYR A 62 -16.67 14.32 8.67
N LEU A 63 -17.90 13.90 8.34
CA LEU A 63 -18.74 14.29 7.22
C LEU A 63 -20.15 14.55 7.76
#